data_AF-A0A4R5U4U4-F1
#
_entry.id   AF-A0A4R5U4U4-F1
#
_cell.length_a   1.000
_cell.length_b   1.000
_cell.length_c   1.000
_cell.angle_alpha   90.00
_cell.angle_beta   90.00
_cell.angle_gamma   90.00
#
_symmetry.space_group_name_H-M   'P 1'
#
loop_
_entity.id
_entity.type
_entity.pdbx_description
1 polymer ?
#
loop_
_entity_poly.entity_id
_entity_poly.type
_entity_poly.pdbx_seq_one_letter_code
_entity_poly.pdbx_strand_id
1 'polypeptide(L)'
;MAARLRQARQLRGLSQREVGVRMGLDKDTASARISRYESESMAISLESLFELALALDVPPAYLLASSPAMANAILALGEHNEAQQVRLAEVLEKLSELPPKKRNVLIEQLSHLTKE
;
A
#
# COMPACT_ATOMS: atom_id res chain seq x y z
N MET A 1 8.17 7.87 -1.63
CA MET A 1 7.66 6.66 -2.34
C MET A 1 8.53 5.44 -2.03
N ALA A 2 9.86 5.59 -2.03
CA ALA A 2 10.80 4.47 -1.91
C ALA A 2 10.50 3.50 -0.76
N ALA A 3 10.17 4.03 0.42
CA ALA A 3 9.82 3.22 1.58
C ALA A 3 8.60 2.31 1.32
N ARG A 4 7.58 2.80 0.60
CA ARG A 4 6.36 2.04 0.28
C ARG A 4 6.62 1.00 -0.80
N LEU A 5 7.35 1.36 -1.85
CA LEU A 5 7.83 0.41 -2.87
C LEU A 5 8.56 -0.77 -2.21
N ARG A 6 9.57 -0.50 -1.38
CA ARG A 6 10.34 -1.55 -0.71
C ARG A 6 9.46 -2.41 0.19
N GLN A 7 8.55 -1.79 0.94
CA GLN A 7 7.61 -2.50 1.81
C GLN A 7 6.68 -3.43 1.02
N ALA A 8 6.01 -2.95 -0.03
CA ALA A 8 5.14 -3.77 -0.87
C ALA A 8 5.92 -4.92 -1.51
N ARG A 9 7.12 -4.62 -2.04
CA ARG A 9 7.98 -5.64 -2.64
C ARG A 9 8.32 -6.76 -1.65
N GLN A 10 8.72 -6.40 -0.42
CA GLN A 10 9.03 -7.37 0.63
C GLN A 10 7.80 -8.16 1.07
N LEU A 11 6.65 -7.49 1.23
CA LEU A 11 5.38 -8.13 1.57
C LEU A 11 4.97 -9.20 0.54
N ARG A 12 5.22 -8.94 -0.75
CA ARG A 12 4.94 -9.88 -1.84
C ARG A 12 6.06 -10.87 -2.12
N GLY A 13 7.17 -10.82 -1.36
CA GLY A 13 8.31 -11.73 -1.55
C GLY A 13 9.06 -11.54 -2.86
N LEU A 14 9.00 -10.35 -3.48
CA LEU A 14 9.58 -10.08 -4.80
C LEU A 14 11.00 -9.53 -4.69
N SER A 15 11.87 -9.90 -5.62
CA SER A 15 13.14 -9.24 -5.88
C SER A 15 12.94 -7.96 -6.70
N GLN A 16 13.94 -7.06 -6.67
CA GLN A 16 13.92 -5.85 -7.51
C GLN A 16 13.84 -6.20 -9.01
N ARG A 17 14.52 -7.27 -9.43
CA ARG A 17 14.45 -7.77 -10.81
C ARG A 17 13.05 -8.24 -11.17
N GLU A 18 12.38 -9.00 -10.31
CA GLU A 18 11.01 -9.49 -10.57
C GLU A 18 10.01 -8.35 -10.70
N VAL A 19 10.07 -7.34 -9.83
CA VAL A 19 9.22 -6.15 -9.95
C VAL A 19 9.46 -5.45 -11.28
N GLY A 20 10.73 -5.22 -11.66
CA GLY A 20 11.04 -4.55 -12.91
C GLY A 20 10.58 -5.34 -14.14
N VAL A 21 10.75 -6.67 -14.14
CA VAL A 21 10.25 -7.52 -15.23
C VAL A 21 8.73 -7.50 -15.32
N ARG A 22 8.01 -7.49 -14.18
CA ARG A 22 6.54 -7.34 -14.15
C ARG A 22 6.07 -5.98 -14.70
N MET A 23 6.86 -4.93 -14.54
CA MET A 23 6.64 -3.63 -15.17
C MET A 23 6.99 -3.61 -16.68
N GLY A 24 7.38 -4.75 -17.27
CA GLY A 24 7.79 -4.81 -18.68
C GLY A 24 9.19 -4.26 -18.96
N LEU A 25 10.02 -4.05 -17.93
CA LEU A 25 11.40 -3.61 -18.12
C LEU A 25 12.27 -4.75 -18.67
N ASP A 26 13.29 -4.35 -19.44
CA ASP A 26 14.32 -5.28 -19.87
C ASP A 26 15.01 -5.95 -18.66
N LYS A 27 15.20 -7.28 -18.76
CA LYS A 27 15.67 -8.11 -17.65
C LYS A 27 17.00 -7.64 -17.08
N ASP A 28 17.91 -7.17 -17.93
CA ASP A 28 19.28 -6.80 -17.53
C ASP A 28 19.33 -5.42 -16.88
N THR A 29 18.33 -4.57 -17.12
CA THR A 29 18.21 -3.24 -16.51
C THR A 29 17.16 -3.15 -15.39
N ALA A 30 16.26 -4.13 -15.29
CA ALA A 30 15.13 -4.16 -14.37
C ALA A 30 15.55 -3.89 -12.92
N SER A 31 16.51 -4.66 -12.39
CA SER A 31 16.94 -4.54 -10.99
C SER A 31 17.53 -3.16 -10.70
N ALA A 32 18.35 -2.62 -11.62
CA ALA A 32 18.98 -1.32 -11.45
C ALA A 32 17.94 -0.18 -11.45
N ARG A 33 16.89 -0.27 -12.30
CA ARG A 33 15.82 0.74 -12.33
C ARG A 33 15.00 0.73 -11.05
N ILE A 34 14.59 -0.44 -10.55
CA ILE A 34 13.86 -0.55 -9.28
C ILE A 34 14.73 -0.12 -8.09
N SER A 35 16.01 -0.47 -8.08
CA SER A 35 16.93 0.00 -7.03
C SER A 35 16.99 1.52 -6.96
N ARG A 36 17.00 2.22 -8.11
CA ARG A 36 17.00 3.69 -8.15
C ARG A 36 15.69 4.30 -7.64
N TYR A 37 14.56 3.65 -7.90
CA TYR A 37 13.28 4.05 -7.30
C TYR A 37 13.28 3.84 -5.78
N GLU A 38 13.86 2.76 -5.28
CA GLU A 38 13.97 2.47 -3.84
C GLU A 38 15.00 3.35 -3.10
N SER A 39 15.90 4.02 -3.81
CA SER A 39 16.86 4.98 -3.24
C SER A 39 16.46 6.45 -3.45
N GLU A 40 15.29 6.70 -4.05
CA GLU A 40 14.82 8.05 -4.43
C GLU A 40 15.79 8.82 -5.33
N SER A 41 16.71 8.12 -5.99
CA SER A 41 17.74 8.71 -6.84
C SER A 41 17.26 8.95 -8.28
N MET A 42 15.99 8.66 -8.57
CA MET A 42 15.36 8.81 -9.88
C MET A 42 13.89 9.17 -9.70
N ALA A 43 13.46 10.23 -10.37
CA ALA A 43 12.06 10.59 -10.45
C ALA A 43 11.27 9.50 -11.20
N ILE A 44 10.05 9.24 -10.73
CA ILE A 44 9.10 8.34 -11.40
C ILE A 44 8.01 9.18 -12.05
N SER A 45 7.61 8.84 -13.27
CA SER A 45 6.42 9.43 -13.89
C SER A 45 5.16 8.87 -13.22
N LEU A 46 4.03 9.57 -13.38
CA LEU A 46 2.77 9.06 -12.87
C LEU A 46 2.37 7.73 -13.54
N GLU A 47 2.61 7.61 -14.85
CA GLU A 47 2.38 6.37 -15.62
C GLU A 47 3.18 5.20 -15.04
N SER A 48 4.49 5.36 -14.85
CA SER A 48 5.32 4.32 -14.27
C SER A 48 4.97 4.01 -12.81
N LEU A 49 4.38 4.96 -12.08
CA LEU A 49 3.86 4.71 -10.73
C LEU A 49 2.66 3.76 -10.77
N PHE A 50 1.76 3.90 -11.74
CA PHE A 50 0.65 2.97 -11.94
C PHE A 50 1.13 1.59 -12.38
N GLU A 51 2.08 1.51 -13.33
CA GLU A 51 2.71 0.24 -13.72
C GLU A 51 3.39 -0.45 -12.55
N LEU A 52 4.08 0.33 -11.71
CA LEU A 52 4.74 -0.18 -10.51
C LEU A 52 3.74 -0.71 -9.49
N ALA A 53 2.64 0.00 -9.26
CA ALA A 53 1.57 -0.43 -8.36
C ALA A 53 0.94 -1.74 -8.84
N LEU A 54 0.68 -1.86 -10.15
CA LEU A 54 0.18 -3.09 -10.78
C LEU A 54 1.18 -4.26 -10.61
N ALA A 55 2.47 -4.03 -10.87
CA ALA A 55 3.51 -5.04 -10.71
C ALA A 55 3.65 -5.58 -9.27
N LEU A 56 3.36 -4.71 -8.30
CA LEU A 56 3.38 -4.99 -6.86
C LEU A 56 2.05 -5.51 -6.30
N ASP A 57 1.00 -5.52 -7.10
CA ASP A 57 -0.35 -5.90 -6.67
C ASP A 57 -0.82 -5.09 -5.44
N VAL A 58 -0.73 -3.75 -5.55
CA VAL A 58 -1.18 -2.79 -4.54
C VAL A 58 -1.95 -1.62 -5.17
N PRO A 59 -2.87 -0.96 -4.44
CA PRO A 59 -3.48 0.27 -4.93
C PRO A 59 -2.42 1.36 -5.18
N PRO A 60 -2.50 2.15 -6.27
CA PRO A 60 -1.50 3.19 -6.57
C PRO A 60 -1.30 4.20 -5.43
N ALA A 61 -2.38 4.53 -4.71
CA ALA A 61 -2.33 5.42 -3.54
C ALA A 61 -1.42 4.89 -2.41
N TYR A 62 -1.20 3.58 -2.31
CA TYR A 62 -0.28 2.98 -1.34
C TYR A 62 1.14 3.50 -1.51
N LEU A 63 1.61 3.67 -2.74
CA LEU A 63 2.97 4.12 -3.07
C LEU A 63 3.21 5.59 -2.68
N LEU A 64 2.12 6.37 -2.60
CA LEU A 64 2.12 7.80 -2.26
C LEU A 64 1.69 8.08 -0.82
N ALA A 65 1.34 7.05 -0.05
CA ALA A 65 0.88 7.19 1.33
C ALA A 65 1.94 7.89 2.20
N SER A 66 1.53 8.99 2.86
CA SER A 66 2.40 9.87 3.65
C SER A 66 2.94 9.23 4.93
N SER A 67 2.26 8.20 5.45
CA SER A 67 2.67 7.48 6.66
C SER A 67 2.47 5.96 6.50
N PRO A 68 3.16 5.13 7.30
CA PRO A 68 2.90 3.69 7.35
C PRO A 68 1.44 3.36 7.68
N ALA A 69 0.81 4.12 8.58
CA ALA A 69 -0.59 3.90 8.98
C ALA A 69 -1.55 4.12 7.81
N MET A 70 -1.36 5.20 7.03
CA MET A 70 -2.16 5.44 5.81
C MET A 70 -1.95 4.35 4.77
N ALA A 71 -0.70 3.90 4.60
CA ALA A 71 -0.37 2.83 3.66
C ALA A 71 -1.10 1.53 4.04
N ASN A 72 -1.08 1.17 5.34
CA ASN A 72 -1.76 -0.03 5.83
C ASN A 72 -3.29 0.06 5.62
N ALA A 73 -3.91 1.22 5.88
CA ALA A 73 -5.33 1.41 5.65
C ALA A 73 -5.71 1.29 4.16
N ILE A 74 -4.92 1.91 3.27
CA ILE A 74 -5.10 1.82 1.81
C ILE A 74 -4.98 0.37 1.33
N LEU A 75 -3.95 -0.34 1.82
CA LEU A 75 -3.73 -1.73 1.43
C LEU A 75 -4.87 -2.63 1.92
N ALA A 76 -5.27 -2.50 3.19
CA ALA A 76 -6.37 -3.28 3.77
C ALA A 76 -7.70 -3.08 3.01
N LEU A 77 -8.00 -1.85 2.58
CA LEU A 77 -9.16 -1.59 1.72
C LEU A 77 -8.98 -2.23 0.33
N GLY A 78 -7.78 -2.10 -0.25
CA GLY A 78 -7.46 -2.58 -1.60
C GLY A 78 -7.57 -4.09 -1.79
N GLU A 79 -7.52 -4.88 -0.72
CA GLU A 79 -7.69 -6.35 -0.75
C GLU A 79 -9.16 -6.79 -0.90
N HIS A 80 -10.10 -5.84 -0.84
CA HIS A 80 -11.53 -6.10 -0.92
C HIS A 80 -12.16 -5.59 -2.21
N ASN A 81 -13.32 -6.15 -2.59
CA ASN A 81 -14.09 -5.63 -3.71
C ASN A 81 -14.72 -4.27 -3.40
N GLU A 82 -15.17 -3.56 -4.43
CA GLU A 82 -15.71 -2.20 -4.32
C GLU A 82 -16.85 -2.08 -3.30
N ALA A 83 -17.78 -3.04 -3.27
CA ALA A 83 -18.89 -3.03 -2.32
C ALA A 83 -18.43 -3.19 -0.86
N GLN A 84 -17.38 -3.98 -0.61
CA GLN A 84 -16.76 -4.11 0.71
C GLN A 84 -15.94 -2.86 1.08
N GLN A 85 -15.22 -2.29 0.11
CA GLN A 85 -14.46 -1.05 0.30
C GLN A 85 -15.36 0.08 0.80
N VAL A 86 -16.53 0.29 0.16
CA VAL A 86 -17.51 1.29 0.59
C VAL A 86 -17.93 1.07 2.04
N ARG A 87 -18.32 -0.16 2.41
CA ARG A 87 -18.75 -0.46 3.79
C ARG A 87 -17.65 -0.24 4.82
N LEU A 88 -16.41 -0.62 4.52
CA LEU A 88 -15.28 -0.44 5.43
C LEU A 88 -14.89 1.04 5.57
N ALA A 89 -14.93 1.80 4.47
CA ALA A 89 -14.70 3.24 4.50
C ALA A 89 -15.76 3.96 5.35
N GLU A 90 -17.04 3.64 5.18
CA GLU A 90 -18.13 4.20 6.00
C GLU A 90 -17.94 3.93 7.50
N VAL A 91 -17.49 2.73 7.88
CA VAL A 91 -17.21 2.40 9.28
C VAL A 91 -16.05 3.24 9.81
N LEU A 92 -14.97 3.39 9.03
CA LEU A 92 -13.83 4.21 9.41
C LEU A 92 -14.22 5.69 9.59
N GLU A 93 -15.02 6.24 8.67
CA GLU A 93 -15.56 7.60 8.75
C GLU A 93 -16.40 7.79 10.01
N LYS A 94 -17.39 6.92 10.24
CA LYS A 94 -18.23 6.95 11.45
C LYS A 94 -17.41 6.86 12.73
N LEU A 95 -16.41 5.97 12.77
CA LEU A 95 -15.51 5.87 13.92
C LEU A 95 -14.74 7.16 14.14
N SER A 96 -14.30 7.84 13.07
CA SER A 96 -13.52 9.07 13.15
C SER A 96 -14.31 10.25 13.74
N GLU A 97 -15.62 10.29 13.50
CA GLU A 97 -16.56 11.31 14.00
C GLU A 97 -16.91 11.13 15.49
N LEU A 98 -16.68 9.95 16.06
CA LEU A 98 -17.00 9.70 17.46
C LEU A 98 -16.10 10.50 18.42
N PRO A 99 -16.62 10.89 19.60
CA PRO A 99 -15.81 11.45 20.66
C PRO A 99 -14.63 10.51 21.02
N PRO A 100 -13.41 11.03 21.27
CA PRO A 100 -12.22 10.20 21.46
C PRO A 100 -12.39 9.07 22.47
N LYS A 101 -13.07 9.32 23.59
CA LYS A 101 -13.35 8.28 24.60
C LYS A 101 -14.16 7.10 24.02
N LYS A 102 -15.24 7.38 23.29
CA LYS A 102 -16.09 6.35 22.69
C LYS A 102 -15.36 5.62 21.56
N ARG A 103 -14.66 6.38 20.71
CA ARG A 103 -13.85 5.85 19.61
C ARG A 103 -12.80 4.86 20.11
N ASN A 104 -12.05 5.22 21.15
CA ASN A 104 -10.99 4.38 21.68
C ASN A 104 -11.54 3.09 22.30
N VAL A 105 -12.67 3.14 22.99
CA VAL A 105 -13.33 1.93 23.52
C VAL A 105 -13.70 0.96 22.40
N LEU A 106 -14.28 1.45 21.30
CA LEU A 106 -14.63 0.60 20.15
C LEU A 106 -13.40 0.03 19.45
N ILE A 107 -12.33 0.82 19.28
CA ILE A 107 -11.07 0.35 18.69
C ILE A 107 -10.44 -0.78 19.54
N GLU A 108 -10.45 -0.64 20.86
CA GLU A 108 -9.98 -1.70 21.77
C GLU A 108 -10.85 -2.97 21.64
N GLN A 109 -12.18 -2.82 21.62
CA GLN A 109 -13.09 -3.95 21.42
C GLN A 109 -12.83 -4.69 20.11
N LEU A 110 -12.65 -3.96 19.00
CA LEU A 110 -12.30 -4.56 17.70
C LEU A 110 -10.93 -5.27 17.74
N SER A 111 -9.96 -4.72 18.47
CA SER A 111 -8.62 -5.30 18.61
C SER A 111 -8.61 -6.60 19.42
N HIS A 112 -9.62 -6.84 20.25
CA HIS A 112 -9.80 -8.10 20.96
C HIS A 112 -10.42 -9.20 20.08
N LEU A 113 -11.29 -8.84 19.13
CA LEU A 113 -11.93 -9.80 18.22
C LEU A 113 -10.96 -10.48 17.24
N THR A 114 -9.78 -9.91 17.03
CA THR A 114 -8.76 -10.42 16.08
C THR A 114 -7.61 -11.17 16.76
N LYS A 115 -7.68 -11.38 18.08
CA LYS A 115 -6.64 -12.05 18.89
C LYS A 115 -6.95 -13.51 19.24
N GLU A 116 -8.06 -14.07 18.76
CA GLU A 116 -8.42 -15.49 18.86
C GLU A 116 -8.21 -16.20 17.52
#